data_AF-B3GW43-F1
#
_entry.id   AF-B3GW43-F1
#
_cell.length_a   1.000
_cell.length_b   1.000
_cell.length_c   1.000
_cell.angle_alpha   90.00
_cell.angle_beta   90.00
_cell.angle_gamma   90.00
#
_symmetry.space_group_name_H-M   'P 1'
#
loop_
_entity.id
_entity.type
_entity.pdbx_description
1 polymer ?
#
loop_
_entity_poly.entity_id
_entity_poly.type
_entity_poly.pdbx_seq_one_letter_code
_entity_poly.pdbx_strand_id
1 'polypeptide(L)'
;MPRKTYTERFKRDAVSLYESTPGATINAIASDLGVNRNSPRSWLDAFGTRTKTNANGEKVASLIAASDSATAASGLSDAERIRVLERENAKLREEREILRKAAKYFAEETNW
;
A
#
# COMPACT_ATOMS: atom_id res chain seq x y z
N MET A 1 -7.30 -14.03 -12.72
CA MET A 1 -8.71 -14.12 -12.24
C MET A 1 -9.32 -12.73 -12.22
N PRO A 2 -10.60 -12.56 -12.58
CA PRO A 2 -11.30 -11.27 -12.51
C PRO A 2 -11.29 -10.74 -11.07
N ARG A 3 -10.98 -9.46 -10.88
CA ARG A 3 -11.06 -8.83 -9.56
C ARG A 3 -12.53 -8.62 -9.20
N LYS A 4 -12.96 -9.16 -8.07
CA LYS A 4 -14.30 -8.87 -7.53
C LYS A 4 -14.34 -7.40 -7.10
N THR A 5 -15.21 -6.63 -7.76
CA THR A 5 -15.45 -5.24 -7.42
C THR A 5 -16.69 -5.17 -6.52
N TYR A 6 -16.56 -4.49 -5.38
CA TYR A 6 -17.65 -4.27 -4.44
C TYR A 6 -18.15 -2.83 -4.57
N THR A 7 -19.46 -2.64 -4.46
CA THR A 7 -20.08 -1.31 -4.47
C THR A 7 -19.63 -0.48 -3.27
N GLU A 8 -19.60 0.84 -3.40
CA GLU A 8 -19.19 1.71 -2.29
C GLU A 8 -20.08 1.54 -1.06
N ARG A 9 -21.39 1.42 -1.26
CA ARG A 9 -22.36 1.17 -0.19
C ARG A 9 -22.00 -0.08 0.61
N PHE A 10 -21.70 -1.18 -0.07
CA PHE A 10 -21.29 -2.43 0.58
C PHE A 10 -20.03 -2.26 1.42
N LYS A 11 -19.03 -1.52 0.90
CA LYS A 11 -17.79 -1.25 1.63
C LYS A 11 -18.04 -0.45 2.90
N ARG A 12 -18.90 0.58 2.84
CA ARG A 12 -19.26 1.39 4.00
C ARG A 12 -20.05 0.60 5.04
N ASP A 13 -21.01 -0.21 4.60
CA ASP A 13 -21.79 -1.07 5.49
C ASP A 13 -20.89 -2.08 6.22
N ALA A 14 -19.93 -2.68 5.51
CA ALA A 14 -18.94 -3.59 6.09
C ALA A 14 -18.04 -2.90 7.14
N VAL A 15 -17.66 -1.65 6.91
CA VAL A 15 -16.89 -0.85 7.88
C VAL A 15 -17.75 -0.48 9.09
N SER A 16 -18.99 -0.05 8.88
CA SER A 16 -19.93 0.26 9.96
C SER A 16 -20.20 -0.96 10.85
N LEU A 17 -20.29 -2.14 10.26
CA LEU A 17 -20.40 -3.41 10.99
C LEU A 17 -19.16 -3.63 11.89
N TYR A 18 -17.95 -3.45 11.36
CA TYR A 18 -16.72 -3.58 12.14
C TYR A 18 -16.64 -2.60 13.30
N GLU A 19 -17.03 -1.35 13.09
CA GLU A 19 -16.98 -0.34 14.14
C GLU A 19 -18.06 -0.55 15.20
N SER A 20 -19.23 -1.07 14.82
CA SER A 20 -20.39 -1.24 15.71
C SER A 20 -20.36 -2.55 16.51
N THR A 21 -19.73 -3.61 16.00
CA THR A 21 -19.76 -4.92 16.66
C THR A 21 -18.67 -5.02 17.74
N PRO A 22 -19.04 -5.18 19.02
CA PRO A 22 -18.09 -5.38 20.10
C PRO A 22 -17.24 -6.64 19.88
N GLY A 23 -15.92 -6.49 19.94
CA GLY A 23 -15.00 -7.64 19.83
C GLY A 23 -14.92 -8.26 18.43
N ALA A 24 -15.53 -7.67 17.41
CA ALA A 24 -15.39 -8.18 16.04
C ALA A 24 -13.94 -8.09 15.57
N THR A 25 -13.51 -9.14 14.86
CA THR A 25 -12.22 -9.16 14.17
C THR A 25 -12.41 -8.98 12.68
N ILE A 26 -11.45 -8.34 12.02
CA ILE A 26 -11.46 -8.17 10.56
C ILE A 26 -11.58 -9.51 9.84
N ASN A 27 -10.93 -10.55 10.34
CA ASN A 27 -10.99 -11.90 9.75
C ASN A 27 -12.38 -12.52 9.89
N ALA A 28 -13.06 -12.32 11.03
CA ALA A 28 -14.43 -12.79 11.21
C ALA A 28 -15.36 -12.10 10.22
N ILE A 29 -15.30 -10.76 10.12
CA ILE A 29 -16.13 -9.99 9.18
C ILE A 29 -15.83 -10.36 7.73
N ALA A 30 -14.56 -10.54 7.36
CA ALA A 30 -14.20 -10.98 6.02
C ALA A 30 -14.82 -12.35 5.69
N SER A 31 -14.82 -13.26 6.66
CA SER A 31 -15.37 -14.62 6.50
C SER A 31 -16.90 -14.57 6.40
N ASP A 32 -17.56 -13.79 7.25
CA ASP A 32 -19.02 -13.60 7.25
C ASP A 32 -19.53 -12.97 5.95
N LEU A 33 -18.79 -11.98 5.43
CA LEU A 33 -19.11 -11.32 4.17
C LEU A 33 -18.67 -12.11 2.93
N GLY A 34 -17.93 -13.22 3.11
CA GLY A 34 -17.38 -14.02 2.00
C GLY A 34 -16.38 -13.26 1.12
N VAL A 35 -15.66 -12.30 1.70
CA VAL A 35 -14.69 -11.44 1.00
C VAL A 35 -13.25 -11.80 1.35
N ASN A 36 -12.30 -11.29 0.56
CA ASN A 36 -10.89 -11.49 0.86
C ASN A 36 -10.54 -10.81 2.20
N ARG A 37 -9.76 -11.49 3.04
CA ARG A 37 -9.30 -11.02 4.37
C ARG A 37 -8.60 -9.65 4.35
N ASN A 38 -8.03 -9.26 3.22
CA ASN A 38 -7.36 -7.98 3.04
C ASN A 38 -8.31 -6.84 2.64
N SER A 39 -9.51 -7.16 2.12
CA SER A 39 -10.44 -6.15 1.62
C SER A 39 -11.01 -5.25 2.72
N PRO A 40 -11.49 -5.77 3.87
CA PRO A 40 -12.01 -4.90 4.92
C PRO A 40 -10.97 -3.96 5.53
N ARG A 41 -9.67 -4.32 5.52
CA ARG A 41 -8.59 -3.38 5.91
C ARG A 41 -8.56 -2.17 4.99
N SER A 42 -8.48 -2.40 3.68
CA SER A 42 -8.46 -1.30 2.70
C SER A 42 -9.72 -0.42 2.74
N TRP A 43 -10.87 -0.99 3.14
CA TRP A 43 -12.11 -0.22 3.30
C TRP A 43 -12.12 0.58 4.59
N LEU A 44 -11.54 0.05 5.68
CA LEU A 44 -11.38 0.76 6.94
C LEU A 44 -10.43 1.96 6.78
N ASP A 45 -9.40 1.84 5.93
CA ASP A 45 -8.52 2.97 5.63
C ASP A 45 -9.22 4.06 4.81
N ALA A 46 -10.09 3.66 3.88
CA ALA A 46 -10.80 4.58 2.99
C ALA A 46 -12.06 5.21 3.60
N PHE A 47 -12.78 4.48 4.46
CA PHE A 47 -14.11 4.86 4.98
C PHE A 47 -14.22 4.78 6.51
N GLY A 48 -13.20 4.29 7.21
CA GLY A 48 -13.24 4.12 8.67
C GLY A 48 -13.04 5.40 9.45
N THR A 49 -13.64 5.44 10.63
CA THR A 49 -13.61 6.53 11.61
C THR A 49 -12.41 6.42 12.57
N ARG A 50 -11.45 5.51 12.29
CA ARG A 50 -10.31 5.15 13.17
C ARG A 50 -10.69 4.71 14.59
N THR A 51 -11.95 4.36 14.81
CA THR A 51 -12.46 3.89 16.10
C THR A 51 -13.07 2.50 15.93
N LYS A 52 -13.10 1.71 17.00
CA LYS A 52 -13.78 0.42 17.04
C LYS A 52 -14.44 0.24 18.40
N THR A 53 -15.49 -0.57 18.45
CA THR A 53 -16.12 -0.93 19.71
C THR A 53 -15.32 -2.04 20.39
N ASN A 54 -14.83 -1.81 21.61
CA ASN A 54 -14.14 -2.82 22.40
C ASN A 54 -15.12 -3.90 22.90
N ALA A 55 -14.62 -4.96 23.53
CA ALA A 55 -15.46 -6.02 24.11
C ALA A 55 -16.43 -5.50 25.19
N ASN A 56 -16.15 -4.32 25.76
CA ASN A 56 -16.97 -3.68 26.79
C ASN A 56 -18.06 -2.77 26.20
N GLY A 57 -18.18 -2.67 24.86
CA GLY A 57 -19.16 -1.82 24.20
C GLY A 57 -18.75 -0.34 24.08
N GLU A 58 -17.52 0.01 24.44
CA GLU A 58 -17.01 1.39 24.37
C GLU A 58 -16.30 1.64 23.04
N LYS A 59 -16.49 2.84 22.47
CA LYS A 59 -15.73 3.27 21.30
C LYS A 59 -14.31 3.63 21.70
N VAL A 60 -13.35 2.83 21.26
CA VAL A 60 -11.91 3.04 21.49
C VAL A 60 -11.19 3.33 20.17
N ALA A 61 -10.04 3.97 20.26
CA ALA A 61 -9.17 4.15 19.10
C ALA A 61 -8.75 2.77 18.54
N SER A 62 -8.87 2.60 17.23
CA SER A 62 -8.41 1.39 16.57
C SER A 62 -6.88 1.40 16.51
N LEU A 63 -6.23 0.52 17.28
CA LEU A 63 -4.76 0.31 17.26
C LEU A 63 -4.21 0.04 15.84
N ILE A 64 -5.04 -0.50 14.94
CA ILE A 64 -4.68 -0.76 13.54
C ILE A 64 -4.52 0.57 12.79
N ALA A 65 -5.38 1.56 13.04
CA ALA A 65 -5.25 2.89 12.45
C ALA A 65 -3.99 3.64 12.93
N ALA A 66 -3.50 3.34 14.14
CA ALA A 66 -2.25 3.92 14.64
C ALA A 66 -1.01 3.30 13.96
N SER A 67 -1.03 1.98 13.73
CA SER A 67 0.00 1.28 12.95
C SER A 67 0.00 1.70 11.48
N ASP A 68 -1.17 1.87 10.87
CA ASP A 68 -1.29 2.25 9.47
C ASP A 68 -1.08 3.75 9.23
N SER A 69 -1.31 4.66 10.19
CA SER A 69 -0.86 6.06 10.06
C SER A 69 0.66 6.17 9.93
N ALA A 70 1.42 5.31 10.61
CA ALA A 70 2.87 5.23 10.43
C ALA A 70 3.26 4.65 9.05
N THR A 71 2.43 3.76 8.49
CA THR A 71 2.69 3.07 7.22
C THR A 71 2.23 3.89 5.99
N ALA A 72 1.10 4.58 6.08
CA ALA A 72 0.53 5.46 5.05
C ALA A 72 1.29 6.80 4.93
N ALA A 73 1.81 7.34 6.03
CA ALA A 73 2.73 8.49 5.99
C ALA A 73 4.05 8.13 5.26
N SER A 74 4.51 6.87 5.35
CA SER A 74 5.66 6.39 4.58
C SER A 74 5.33 6.22 3.10
N GLY A 75 4.14 5.71 2.74
CA GLY A 75 3.76 5.43 1.35
C GLY A 75 3.77 6.63 0.40
N LEU A 76 3.44 7.84 0.88
CA LEU A 76 3.63 9.09 0.12
C LEU A 76 5.12 9.44 -0.05
N SER A 77 5.95 9.22 0.98
CA SER A 77 7.39 9.51 0.94
C SER A 77 8.19 8.47 0.13
N ASP A 78 7.76 7.21 0.14
CA ASP A 78 8.41 6.11 -0.56
C ASP A 78 8.12 6.18 -2.06
N ALA A 79 6.92 6.63 -2.47
CA ALA A 79 6.63 6.92 -3.87
C ALA A 79 7.52 8.04 -4.44
N GLU A 80 7.78 9.09 -3.64
CA GLU A 80 8.73 10.16 -3.98
C GLU A 80 10.16 9.61 -4.10
N ARG A 81 10.61 8.81 -3.13
CA ARG A 81 11.92 8.14 -3.14
C ARG A 81 12.09 7.21 -4.33
N ILE A 82 11.06 6.43 -4.67
CA ILE A 82 11.08 5.54 -5.84
C ILE A 82 11.26 6.35 -7.12
N ARG A 83 10.50 7.45 -7.30
CA ARG A 83 10.66 8.32 -8.47
C ARG A 83 12.05 8.94 -8.56
N VAL A 84 12.62 9.37 -7.43
CA VAL A 84 13.99 9.92 -7.40
C VAL A 84 15.01 8.84 -7.76
N LEU A 85 14.91 7.66 -7.15
CA LEU A 85 15.80 6.53 -7.40
C LEU A 85 15.71 6.04 -8.84
N GLU A 86 14.51 6.00 -9.44
CA GLU A 86 14.32 5.61 -10.84
C GLU A 86 14.97 6.60 -11.81
N ARG A 87 14.85 7.92 -11.56
CA ARG A 87 15.54 8.94 -12.36
C ARG A 87 17.06 8.82 -12.26
N GLU A 88 17.57 8.61 -11.05
CA GLU A 88 19.00 8.45 -10.83
C GLU A 88 19.53 7.18 -11.51
N ASN A 89 18.79 6.07 -11.42
CA ASN A 89 19.15 4.82 -12.10
C ASN A 89 19.17 4.98 -13.63
N ALA A 90 18.22 5.74 -14.20
CA ALA A 90 18.19 6.02 -15.63
C ALA A 90 19.44 6.81 -16.07
N LYS A 91 19.78 7.89 -15.35
CA LYS A 91 20.97 8.69 -15.62
C LYS A 91 22.26 7.88 -15.55
N LEU A 92 22.42 7.08 -14.49
CA LEU A 92 23.61 6.23 -14.31
C LEU A 92 23.74 5.19 -15.43
N ARG A 93 22.62 4.66 -15.94
CA ARG A 93 22.64 3.73 -17.08
C ARG A 93 23.09 4.41 -18.37
N GLU A 94 22.62 5.63 -18.65
CA GLU A 94 23.06 6.42 -19.80
C GLU A 94 24.56 6.73 -19.73
N GLU A 95 25.05 7.19 -18.58
CA GLU A 95 26.48 7.46 -18.36
C GLU A 95 27.32 6.19 -18.59
N ARG A 96 26.85 5.04 -18.09
CA ARG A 96 27.53 3.76 -18.29
C ARG A 96 27.52 3.33 -19.76
N GLU A 97 26.49 3.66 -20.53
CA GLU A 97 26.43 3.36 -21.96
C GLU A 97 27.41 4.24 -22.75
N ILE A 98 27.49 5.53 -22.43
CA ILE A 98 28.46 6.47 -23.03
C ILE A 98 29.88 5.99 -22.75
N LEU A 99 30.20 5.67 -21.51
CA LEU A 99 31.53 5.16 -21.12
C LEU A 99 31.84 3.84 -21.82
N ARG A 100 30.86 2.94 -21.99
CA ARG A 100 31.06 1.69 -22.72
C ARG A 100 31.32 1.93 -24.20
N LYS A 101 30.61 2.86 -24.84
CA LYS A 101 30.84 3.27 -26.24
C LYS A 101 32.21 3.90 -26.41
N ALA A 102 32.60 4.79 -25.50
CA ALA A 102 33.93 5.40 -25.49
C ALA A 102 35.03 4.33 -25.31
N ALA A 103 34.89 3.42 -24.35
CA ALA A 103 35.83 2.32 -24.15
C ALA A 103 35.96 1.43 -25.39
N LYS A 104 34.85 1.14 -26.08
CA LYS A 104 34.87 0.41 -27.35
C LYS A 104 35.61 1.17 -28.44
N TYR A 105 35.32 2.45 -28.61
CA TYR A 105 35.98 3.32 -29.58
C TYR A 105 37.50 3.39 -29.35
N PHE A 106 37.93 3.62 -28.09
CA PHE A 106 39.34 3.63 -27.74
C PHE A 106 40.02 2.26 -27.92
N ALA A 107 39.33 1.15 -27.61
CA ALA A 107 39.87 -0.18 -27.84
C ALA A 107 40.05 -0.50 -29.34
N GLU A 108 39.19 0.04 -30.21
CA GLU A 108 39.32 -0.10 -31.67
C GLU A 108 40.43 0.81 -32.25
N GLU A 109 40.66 2.02 -31.70
CA GLU A 109 41.73 2.93 -32.12
C GLU A 109 43.13 2.54 -31.62
N THR A 110 43.25 1.79 -30.51
CA THR A 110 44.56 1.42 -29.92
C THR A 110 45.09 0.07 -30.45
N ASN A 111 44.51 -0.47 -31.52
CA ASN A 111 44.95 -1.72 -32.14
C ASN A 111 46.08 -1.42 -33.15
N TRP A 112 47.32 -1.32 -32.63
CA TRP A 112 48.58 -1.34 -33.39
C TRP A 112 49.33 -2.65 -33.16
#